data_AF-A0A958J8T8-F1
#
_entry.id   AF-A0A958J8T8-F1
#
_cell.length_a   1.000
_cell.length_b   1.000
_cell.length_c   1.000
_cell.angle_alpha   90.00
_cell.angle_beta   90.00
_cell.angle_gamma   90.00
#
_symmetry.space_group_name_H-M   'P 1'
#
loop_
_entity.id
_entity.type
_entity.pdbx_description
1 polymer ?
#
loop_
_entity_poly.entity_id
_entity_poly.type
_entity_poly.pdbx_seq_one_letter_code
_entity_poly.pdbx_strand_id
1 'polypeptide(L)'
;EAKWNSFEDSDKKTWVDYSDDLDGKNRVDYDNGTLSIQIIQPADDPDAQQKARRQALNQFQKLFAPNPNTGQVPLKNQIAFDDDGSQPVSSQNAGNFFNQKLGGQFKPVGTFMSNDGIRRIKYRVDVPFVKNHVVRRAQEFL
;
A
#
# COMPACT_ATOMS: atom_id res chain seq x y z
N GLU A 1 7.38 -16.14 -0.57
CA GLU A 1 8.82 -16.32 -0.85
C GLU A 1 9.19 -16.33 -2.33
N ALA A 2 8.58 -17.20 -3.16
CA ALA A 2 9.02 -17.41 -4.55
C ALA A 2 9.21 -16.13 -5.40
N LYS A 3 8.26 -15.18 -5.34
CA LYS A 3 8.33 -13.94 -6.13
C LYS A 3 9.10 -12.78 -5.49
N TRP A 4 9.24 -12.76 -4.16
CA TRP A 4 9.77 -11.61 -3.41
C TRP A 4 11.14 -11.87 -2.77
N ASN A 5 11.69 -13.08 -2.92
CA ASN A 5 12.89 -13.61 -2.30
C ASN A 5 12.85 -13.74 -0.77
N SER A 6 12.07 -12.90 -0.09
CA SER A 6 11.73 -13.05 1.33
C SER A 6 10.22 -12.98 1.54
N PHE A 7 9.74 -13.74 2.52
CA PHE A 7 8.40 -13.57 3.08
C PHE A 7 8.46 -12.56 4.22
N GLU A 8 7.49 -11.66 4.28
CA GLU A 8 7.27 -10.77 5.42
C GLU A 8 5.90 -11.09 5.99
N ASP A 9 5.84 -11.35 7.29
CA ASP A 9 4.59 -11.64 8.00
C ASP A 9 4.11 -10.41 8.79
N SER A 10 2.83 -10.40 9.13
CA SER A 10 2.28 -9.42 10.07
C SER A 10 2.78 -9.70 11.49
N ASP A 11 2.98 -8.63 12.26
CA ASP A 11 3.29 -8.68 13.68
C ASP A 11 2.42 -7.68 14.46
N LYS A 12 2.74 -7.45 15.74
CA LYS A 12 1.96 -6.54 16.61
C LYS A 12 1.94 -5.09 16.13
N LYS A 13 2.96 -4.66 15.38
CA LYS A 13 3.26 -3.28 14.99
C LYS A 13 3.21 -3.09 13.48
N THR A 14 3.31 -4.16 12.73
CA THR A 14 3.33 -4.18 11.28
C THR A 14 2.19 -5.05 10.75
N TRP A 15 1.35 -4.50 9.89
CA TRP A 15 0.43 -5.31 9.10
C TRP A 15 0.94 -5.44 7.67
N VAL A 16 1.04 -6.67 7.17
CA VAL A 16 1.44 -6.98 5.80
C VAL A 16 0.28 -7.65 5.09
N ASP A 17 -0.06 -7.13 3.91
CA ASP A 17 -1.13 -7.65 3.06
C ASP A 17 -0.62 -7.82 1.63
N TYR A 18 -0.80 -9.02 1.09
CA TYR A 18 -0.40 -9.37 -0.27
C TYR A 18 -1.62 -9.35 -1.19
N SER A 19 -1.46 -8.94 -2.44
CA SER A 19 -2.51 -9.19 -3.44
C SER A 19 -2.65 -10.67 -3.75
N ASP A 20 -3.82 -11.03 -4.27
CA ASP A 20 -4.18 -12.40 -4.67
C ASP A 20 -3.16 -13.03 -5.64
N ASP A 21 -2.58 -12.22 -6.53
CA ASP A 21 -1.54 -12.65 -7.50
C ASP A 21 -0.11 -12.65 -6.92
N LEU A 22 0.05 -12.22 -5.67
CA LEU A 22 1.33 -12.03 -4.96
C LEU A 22 2.30 -11.07 -5.66
N ASP A 23 1.84 -10.25 -6.61
CA ASP A 23 2.66 -9.27 -7.31
C ASP A 23 2.64 -7.89 -6.62
N GLY A 24 1.81 -7.73 -5.58
CA GLY A 24 1.84 -6.54 -4.75
C GLY A 24 1.77 -6.86 -3.26
N LYS A 25 2.31 -5.93 -2.49
CA LYS A 25 2.46 -6.02 -1.05
C LYS A 25 2.26 -4.63 -0.43
N ASN A 26 1.31 -4.54 0.49
CA ASN A 26 1.15 -3.42 1.39
C ASN A 26 1.85 -3.75 2.71
N ARG A 27 2.63 -2.81 3.24
CA ARG A 27 3.21 -2.87 4.58
C ARG A 27 2.78 -1.63 5.36
N VAL A 28 2.01 -1.81 6.41
CA VAL A 28 1.60 -0.76 7.32
C VAL A 28 2.42 -0.84 8.59
N ASP A 29 3.20 0.20 8.85
CA ASP A 29 3.99 0.40 10.07
C ASP A 29 3.21 1.31 11.02
N TYR A 30 2.59 0.74 12.06
CA TYR A 30 1.77 1.50 13.00
C TYR A 30 2.61 2.31 13.99
N ASP A 31 3.87 1.94 14.22
CA ASP A 31 4.78 2.68 15.11
C ASP A 31 5.29 3.94 14.41
N ASN A 32 5.76 3.80 13.17
CA ASN A 32 6.29 4.90 12.37
C ASN A 32 5.21 5.65 11.58
N GLY A 33 3.96 5.18 11.61
CA GLY A 33 2.83 5.79 10.91
C GLY A 33 3.06 5.86 9.40
N THR A 34 3.40 4.73 8.77
CA THR A 34 3.71 4.71 7.33
C THR A 34 3.07 3.50 6.65
N LEU A 35 2.38 3.74 5.54
CA LEU A 35 2.00 2.70 4.57
C LEU A 35 3.05 2.66 3.46
N SER A 36 3.59 1.49 3.16
CA SER A 36 4.42 1.23 1.98
C SER A 36 3.66 0.33 1.01
N ILE A 37 3.43 0.82 -0.21
CA ILE A 37 2.80 0.06 -1.29
C ILE A 37 3.90 -0.37 -2.25
N GLN A 38 4.05 -1.67 -2.44
CA GLN A 38 5.11 -2.24 -3.27
C GLN A 38 4.49 -3.16 -4.32
N ILE A 39 4.85 -2.96 -5.59
CA ILE A 39 4.41 -3.82 -6.69
C ILE A 39 5.62 -4.32 -7.45
N ILE A 40 5.58 -5.56 -7.90
CA ILE A 40 6.58 -6.16 -8.79
C ILE A 40 5.95 -6.49 -10.13
N GLN A 41 6.71 -6.31 -11.21
CA GLN A 41 6.31 -6.69 -12.57
C GLN A 41 7.50 -7.32 -13.28
N PRO A 42 7.29 -8.24 -14.24
CA PRO A 42 8.37 -8.73 -15.10
C PRO A 42 9.12 -7.57 -15.76
N ALA A 43 10.45 -7.65 -15.79
CA ALA A 43 11.29 -6.55 -16.27
C ALA A 43 11.30 -6.40 -17.79
N ASP A 44 10.93 -7.45 -18.51
CA ASP A 44 10.79 -7.50 -19.96
C ASP A 44 9.40 -7.08 -20.45
N ASP A 45 8.45 -6.83 -19.54
CA ASP A 45 7.12 -6.36 -19.87
C ASP A 45 7.14 -4.87 -20.25
N PRO A 46 6.82 -4.50 -21.51
CA PRO A 46 6.85 -3.12 -21.96
C PRO A 46 5.84 -2.22 -21.21
N ASP A 47 4.80 -2.82 -20.63
CA ASP A 47 3.74 -2.11 -19.90
C ASP A 47 3.92 -2.18 -18.37
N ALA A 48 5.08 -2.65 -17.88
CA ALA A 48 5.34 -2.88 -16.45
C ALA A 48 4.96 -1.68 -15.57
N GLN A 49 5.38 -0.46 -15.92
CA GLN A 49 5.05 0.74 -15.14
C GLN A 49 3.53 1.00 -15.10
N GLN A 50 2.84 0.83 -16.22
CA GLN A 50 1.39 1.10 -16.30
C GLN A 50 0.61 0.05 -15.50
N LYS A 51 0.98 -1.23 -15.64
CA LYS A 51 0.40 -2.34 -14.87
C LYS A 51 0.64 -2.16 -13.38
N ALA A 52 1.87 -1.84 -12.98
CA ALA A 52 2.22 -1.59 -11.60
C ALA A 52 1.41 -0.44 -10.99
N ARG A 53 1.26 0.69 -11.71
CA ARG A 53 0.48 1.84 -11.24
C ARG A 53 -0.99 1.48 -11.05
N ARG A 54 -1.58 0.74 -12.00
CA ARG A 54 -2.99 0.29 -11.91
C ARG A 54 -3.20 -0.63 -10.71
N GLN A 55 -2.28 -1.57 -10.48
CA GLN A 55 -2.33 -2.47 -9.34
C GLN A 55 -2.18 -1.73 -8.01
N ALA A 56 -1.24 -0.78 -7.93
CA ALA A 56 -1.06 0.06 -6.74
C ALA A 56 -2.30 0.91 -6.43
N LEU A 57 -2.94 1.49 -7.45
CA LEU A 57 -4.21 2.22 -7.28
C LEU A 57 -5.31 1.32 -6.71
N ASN A 58 -5.49 0.13 -7.31
CA ASN A 58 -6.50 -0.82 -6.86
C ASN A 58 -6.26 -1.27 -5.41
N GLN A 59 -5.01 -1.57 -5.05
CA GLN A 59 -4.65 -1.90 -3.68
C GLN A 59 -4.91 -0.74 -2.72
N PHE A 60 -4.49 0.46 -3.08
CA PHE A 60 -4.72 1.64 -2.26
C PHE A 60 -6.20 1.87 -1.97
N GLN A 61 -7.07 1.73 -2.98
CA GLN A 61 -8.51 1.88 -2.80
C GLN A 61 -9.10 0.82 -1.86
N LYS A 62 -8.63 -0.44 -1.92
CA LYS A 62 -9.08 -1.51 -1.02
C LYS A 62 -8.81 -1.20 0.46
N LEU A 63 -7.76 -0.44 0.77
CA LEU A 63 -7.41 -0.04 2.15
C LEU A 63 -8.45 0.88 2.81
N PHE A 64 -9.33 1.48 2.01
CA PHE A 64 -10.41 2.38 2.46
C PHE A 64 -11.81 1.80 2.21
N ALA A 65 -11.90 0.57 1.71
CA ALA A 65 -13.15 -0.16 1.58
C ALA A 65 -13.40 -1.03 2.83
N PRO A 66 -14.67 -1.26 3.22
CA PRO A 66 -14.99 -2.22 4.27
C PRO A 66 -14.51 -3.61 3.89
N ASN A 67 -13.78 -4.26 4.79
CA ASN A 67 -13.47 -5.68 4.65
C ASN A 67 -14.80 -6.48 4.67
N PRO A 68 -15.02 -7.40 3.72
CA PRO A 68 -16.31 -8.10 3.59
C PRO A 68 -16.61 -9.03 4.78
N ASN A 69 -15.59 -9.49 5.50
CA ASN A 69 -15.74 -10.41 6.61
C ASN A 69 -15.89 -9.69 7.96
N THR A 70 -15.20 -8.56 8.15
CA THR A 70 -15.19 -7.85 9.44
C THR A 70 -15.97 -6.54 9.43
N GLY A 71 -16.32 -6.01 8.25
CA GLY A 71 -16.89 -4.68 8.06
C GLY A 71 -15.91 -3.53 8.36
N GLN A 72 -14.71 -3.83 8.85
CA GLN A 72 -13.71 -2.82 9.24
C GLN A 72 -13.03 -2.22 8.02
N VAL A 73 -12.71 -0.94 8.09
CA VAL A 73 -11.94 -0.23 7.06
C VAL A 73 -10.48 -0.12 7.53
N PRO A 74 -9.50 -0.78 6.88
CA PRO A 74 -8.15 -0.96 7.41
C PRO A 74 -7.41 0.33 7.81
N LEU A 75 -7.51 1.38 6.99
CA LEU A 75 -6.80 2.65 7.20
C LEU A 75 -7.73 3.83 7.48
N LYS A 76 -8.90 3.55 8.06
CA LYS A 76 -9.86 4.58 8.42
C LYS A 76 -9.21 5.66 9.30
N ASN A 77 -9.36 6.91 8.90
CA ASN A 77 -8.83 8.09 9.59
C ASN A 77 -7.30 8.11 9.79
N GLN A 78 -6.53 7.21 9.15
CA GLN A 78 -5.07 7.15 9.30
C GLN A 78 -4.34 8.01 8.26
N ILE A 79 -4.94 8.22 7.09
CA ILE A 79 -4.36 8.98 5.97
C ILE A 79 -5.33 10.09 5.58
N ALA A 80 -4.79 11.25 5.22
CA ALA A 80 -5.54 12.43 4.80
C ALA A 80 -4.78 13.23 3.74
N PHE A 81 -5.49 14.12 3.03
CA PHE A 81 -4.88 15.06 2.09
C PHE A 81 -3.94 16.06 2.77
N ASP A 82 -4.21 16.36 4.05
CA ASP A 82 -3.50 17.29 4.91
C ASP A 82 -3.02 16.58 6.18
N ASP A 83 -1.83 16.95 6.67
CA ASP A 83 -1.14 16.25 7.77
C ASP A 83 -1.89 16.29 9.12
N ASP A 84 -2.82 17.23 9.30
CA ASP A 84 -3.66 17.40 10.49
C ASP A 84 -4.87 16.44 10.52
N GLY A 85 -5.17 15.80 9.39
CA GLY A 85 -6.28 14.87 9.24
C GLY A 85 -7.65 15.52 9.06
N SER A 86 -7.71 16.79 8.61
CA SER A 86 -8.97 17.51 8.31
C SER A 86 -9.72 16.94 7.09
N GLN A 87 -8.99 16.38 6.12
CA GLN A 87 -9.55 15.75 4.92
C GLN A 87 -9.14 14.28 4.81
N PRO A 88 -9.78 13.37 5.57
CA PRO A 88 -9.43 11.96 5.58
C PRO A 88 -9.66 11.29 4.22
N VAL A 89 -8.81 10.33 3.90
CA VAL A 89 -9.00 9.47 2.74
C VAL A 89 -10.09 8.43 3.04
N SER A 90 -10.96 8.22 2.07
CA SER A 90 -12.11 7.31 2.13
C SER A 90 -12.28 6.58 0.79
N SER A 91 -13.19 5.60 0.73
CA SER A 91 -13.50 4.88 -0.51
C SER A 91 -13.93 5.80 -1.66
N GLN A 92 -14.54 6.95 -1.37
CA GLN A 92 -15.00 7.92 -2.38
C GLN A 92 -13.85 8.74 -2.99
N ASN A 93 -12.79 9.04 -2.23
CA ASN A 93 -11.74 9.97 -2.65
C ASN A 93 -10.35 9.32 -2.80
N ALA A 94 -10.17 8.04 -2.41
CA ALA A 94 -8.88 7.35 -2.44
C ALA A 94 -8.22 7.35 -3.82
N GLY A 95 -8.99 7.18 -4.89
CA GLY A 95 -8.45 7.23 -6.25
C GLY A 95 -7.93 8.62 -6.63
N ASN A 96 -8.59 9.68 -6.16
CA ASN A 96 -8.15 11.05 -6.36
C ASN A 96 -6.87 11.33 -5.55
N PHE A 97 -6.84 10.93 -4.28
CA PHE A 97 -5.65 11.04 -3.44
C PHE A 97 -4.45 10.35 -4.10
N PHE A 98 -4.62 9.10 -4.53
CA PHE A 98 -3.54 8.34 -5.17
C PHE A 98 -3.01 9.09 -6.39
N ASN A 99 -3.86 9.54 -7.29
CA ASN A 99 -3.41 10.21 -8.51
C ASN A 99 -2.74 11.55 -8.26
N GLN A 100 -3.25 12.35 -7.31
CA GLN A 100 -2.71 13.68 -7.02
C GLN A 100 -1.45 13.65 -6.17
N LYS A 101 -1.41 12.81 -5.13
CA LYS A 101 -0.33 12.82 -4.12
C LYS A 101 0.72 11.73 -4.37
N LEU A 102 0.31 10.55 -4.84
CA LEU A 102 1.18 9.37 -4.91
C LEU A 102 1.62 9.00 -6.33
N GLY A 103 0.79 9.26 -7.34
CA GLY A 103 0.97 8.74 -8.69
C GLY A 103 2.29 9.16 -9.35
N GLY A 104 2.76 10.37 -9.07
CA GLY A 104 4.08 10.86 -9.52
C GLY A 104 5.26 10.36 -8.68
N GLN A 105 5.01 9.89 -7.45
CA GLN A 105 6.02 9.36 -6.52
C GLN A 105 6.22 7.85 -6.67
N PHE A 106 5.22 7.14 -7.21
CA PHE A 106 5.27 5.70 -7.46
C PHE A 106 6.25 5.36 -8.60
N LYS A 107 7.47 4.98 -8.22
CA LYS A 107 8.61 4.84 -9.12
C LYS A 107 9.30 3.48 -8.96
N PRO A 108 10.05 3.03 -9.98
CA PRO A 108 10.90 1.86 -9.85
C PRO A 108 11.99 2.13 -8.80
N VAL A 109 12.21 1.18 -7.91
CA VAL A 109 13.28 1.22 -6.88
C VAL A 109 14.42 0.24 -7.16
N GLY A 110 14.27 -0.62 -8.16
CA GLY A 110 15.32 -1.55 -8.59
C GLY A 110 14.78 -2.77 -9.32
N THR A 111 15.70 -3.63 -9.75
CA THR A 111 15.37 -4.93 -10.34
C THR A 111 16.00 -6.04 -9.52
N PHE A 112 15.42 -7.23 -9.58
CA PHE A 112 15.97 -8.42 -8.90
C PHE A 112 15.58 -9.70 -9.64
N MET A 113 16.40 -10.73 -9.49
CA MET A 113 16.03 -12.07 -9.91
C MET A 113 15.20 -12.70 -8.79
N SER A 114 13.99 -13.15 -9.13
CA SER A 114 13.11 -13.83 -8.19
C SER A 114 13.47 -15.32 -8.09
N ASN A 115 13.07 -15.99 -7.01
CA ASN A 115 13.33 -17.43 -6.82
C ASN A 115 12.60 -18.33 -7.85
N ASP A 116 11.60 -17.80 -8.56
CA ASP A 116 10.95 -18.47 -9.69
C ASP A 116 11.67 -18.27 -11.03
N GLY A 117 12.85 -17.64 -11.04
CA GLY A 117 13.67 -17.43 -12.24
C GLY A 117 13.26 -16.24 -13.10
N ILE A 118 12.24 -15.46 -12.71
CA ILE A 118 11.82 -14.27 -13.44
C ILE A 118 12.54 -13.03 -12.91
N ARG A 119 13.15 -12.25 -13.81
CA ARG A 119 13.68 -10.92 -13.47
C ARG A 119 12.52 -9.93 -13.36
N ARG A 120 12.39 -9.28 -12.20
CA ARG A 120 11.32 -8.33 -11.91
C ARG A 120 11.85 -6.94 -11.61
N ILE A 121 11.06 -5.93 -11.95
CA ILE A 121 11.22 -4.55 -11.47
C ILE A 121 10.31 -4.37 -10.26
N LYS A 122 10.84 -3.77 -9.20
CA LYS A 122 10.09 -3.39 -8.00
C LYS A 122 9.73 -1.90 -8.08
N TYR A 123 8.47 -1.59 -7.85
CA TYR A 123 7.92 -0.25 -7.70
C TYR A 123 7.51 -0.03 -6.24
N ARG A 124 7.66 1.21 -5.75
CA ARG A 124 7.28 1.56 -4.38
C ARG A 124 6.76 2.99 -4.30
N VAL A 125 5.81 3.21 -3.39
CA VAL A 125 5.51 4.52 -2.82
C VAL A 125 5.26 4.36 -1.32
N ASP A 126 5.70 5.34 -0.55
CA ASP A 126 5.43 5.41 0.88
C ASP A 126 4.46 6.56 1.15
N VAL A 127 3.51 6.32 2.05
CA VAL A 127 2.43 7.24 2.40
C VAL A 127 2.48 7.46 3.91
N PRO A 128 2.84 8.67 4.37
CA PRO A 128 2.82 8.96 5.79
C PRO A 128 1.37 9.01 6.30
N PHE A 129 1.20 8.60 7.55
CA PHE A 129 -0.06 8.79 8.28
C PHE A 129 -0.14 10.21 8.82
N VAL A 130 -1.33 10.60 9.24
CA VAL A 130 -1.56 11.87 9.95
C VAL A 130 -0.82 11.89 11.29
N LYS A 131 -0.41 13.07 11.77
CA LYS A 131 0.48 13.21 12.94
C LYS A 131 -0.05 12.53 14.22
N ASN A 132 -1.36 12.52 14.42
CA ASN A 132 -2.02 11.92 15.58
C ASN A 132 -2.59 10.51 15.29
N HIS A 133 -2.00 9.77 14.35
CA HIS A 133 -2.48 8.45 13.90
C HIS A 133 -2.71 7.46 15.04
N VAL A 134 -1.84 7.43 16.06
CA VAL A 134 -1.99 6.54 17.23
C VAL A 134 -3.31 6.81 17.96
N VAL A 135 -3.63 8.08 18.21
CA VAL A 135 -4.86 8.48 18.90
C VAL A 135 -6.08 8.15 18.05
N ARG A 136 -6.04 8.48 16.74
CA ARG A 136 -7.14 8.19 15.82
C ARG A 136 -7.39 6.69 15.67
N ARG A 137 -6.35 5.86 15.67
CA ARG A 137 -6.49 4.41 15.62
C ARG A 137 -7.15 3.87 16.88
N ALA A 138 -6.77 4.37 18.06
CA ALA A 138 -7.36 3.94 19.32
C ALA A 138 -8.88 4.22 19.38
N GLN A 139 -9.32 5.34 18.81
CA GLN A 139 -10.74 5.70 18.73
C GLN A 139 -11.60 4.71 17.93
N GLU A 140 -11.02 3.90 17.04
CA GLU A 140 -11.76 2.87 16.30
C GLU A 140 -12.07 1.61 17.16
N PHE A 141 -11.54 1.53 18.39
CA PHE A 141 -11.71 0.39 19.30
C PHE A 141 -12.30 0.78 20.67
N LEU A 142 -12.76 2.02 20.82
CA LEU A 142 -13.47 2.53 22.01
C LEU A 142 -14.98 2.40 21.83
#